data_AF-A0A9D7FGY5-F1
#
_entry.id   AF-A0A9D7FGY5-F1
#
_cell.length_a   1.000
_cell.length_b   1.000
_cell.length_c   1.000
_cell.angle_alpha   90.00
_cell.angle_beta   90.00
_cell.angle_gamma   90.00
#
_symmetry.space_group_name_H-M   'P 1'
#
loop_
_entity.id
_entity.type
_entity.pdbx_description
1 polymer ?
#
loop_
_entity_poly.entity_id
_entity_poly.type
_entity_poly.pdbx_seq_one_letter_code
_entity_poly.pdbx_strand_id
1 'polypeptide(L)' 'MEEKIQQNLLSRNFWIDGNYRIAKSKITDDKLDRFVEATYKEFIDVSGSLFPSNLVLTISGITPTIMKINYSKVTR' A
#
# COMPACT_ATOMS: atom_id res chain seq x y z
N MET A 1 -32.37 20.85 6.67
CA MET A 1 -31.52 20.01 7.54
C MET A 1 -30.42 19.47 6.65
N GLU A 2 -29.28 20.14 6.61
CA GLU A 2 -28.15 19.72 5.78
C GLU A 2 -27.41 18.61 6.51
N GLU A 3 -27.55 17.37 6.04
CA GLU A 3 -26.64 16.29 6.43
C GLU A 3 -25.27 16.61 5.84
N LYS A 4 -24.39 17.16 6.69
CA LYS A 4 -22.98 17.31 6.38
C LYS A 4 -22.39 15.90 6.30
N ILE A 5 -22.43 15.29 5.12
CA ILE A 5 -21.72 14.04 4.84
C ILE A 5 -20.25 14.33 5.15
N GLN A 6 -19.79 13.80 6.28
CA GLN A 6 -18.41 13.88 6.69
C GLN A 6 -17.62 13.01 5.71
N GLN A 7 -17.22 13.58 4.57
CA GLN A 7 -16.34 12.92 3.62
C GLN A 7 -15.06 12.61 4.39
N ASN A 8 -14.85 11.33 4.69
CA ASN A 8 -13.56 10.83 5.17
C ASN A 8 -12.54 11.22 4.10
N LEU A 9 -11.70 12.21 4.40
CA LEU A 9 -10.66 12.78 3.52
C LEU A 9 -9.46 11.82 3.37
N LEU A 10 -9.74 10.53 3.28
CA LEU A 10 -8.75 9.52 3.00
C LEU A 10 -8.71 9.29 1.49
N SER A 11 -7.65 9.76 0.84
CA SER A 11 -7.40 9.45 -0.57
C SER A 11 -6.64 8.13 -0.68
N ARG A 12 -7.06 7.28 -1.63
CA ARG A 12 -6.43 5.98 -1.89
C ARG A 12 -5.98 5.92 -3.33
N ASN A 13 -4.67 5.73 -3.51
CA ASN A 13 -4.03 5.67 -4.82
C ASN A 13 -3.40 4.29 -5.02
N PHE A 14 -3.57 3.73 -6.20
CA PHE A 14 -2.98 2.46 -6.60
C PHE A 14 -2.23 2.66 -7.92
N TRP A 15 -1.02 2.10 -8.00
CA TRP A 15 -0.25 2.04 -9.22
C TRP A 15 -0.23 0.59 -9.67
N ILE A 16 -0.73 0.36 -10.88
CA ILE A 16 -0.85 -0.95 -11.49
C ILE A 16 0.27 -1.09 -12.54
N ASP A 17 0.99 -2.20 -12.52
CA ASP A 17 2.03 -2.49 -13.52
C ASP A 17 1.46 -3.08 -14.82
N GLY A 18 2.33 -3.31 -15.82
CA GLY A 18 1.93 -3.88 -17.11
C GLY A 18 1.38 -5.31 -17.05
N ASN A 19 1.44 -5.97 -15.88
CA ASN A 19 0.88 -7.29 -15.63
C ASN A 19 -0.43 -7.22 -14.82
N TYR A 20 -1.06 -6.04 -14.73
CA TYR A 20 -2.30 -5.81 -13.98
C TYR A 20 -2.18 -6.06 -12.47
N ARG A 21 -0.99 -5.91 -11.88
CA ARG A 21 -0.76 -6.08 -10.44
C ARG A 21 -0.56 -4.74 -9.76
N ILE A 22 -0.98 -4.62 -8.50
CA ILE A 22 -0.68 -3.45 -7.68
C ILE A 22 0.82 -3.47 -7.36
N ALA A 23 1.58 -2.56 -7.97
CA ALA A 23 3.01 -2.37 -7.71
C ALA A 23 3.27 -1.36 -6.57
N LYS A 24 2.30 -0.47 -6.33
CA LYS A 24 2.33 0.47 -5.20
C LYS A 24 0.92 0.82 -4.76
N SER A 25 0.72 1.07 -3.48
CA SER A 25 -0.50 1.66 -2.92
C SER A 25 -0.14 2.78 -1.94
N LYS A 26 -0.96 3.81 -1.88
CA LYS A 26 -0.81 4.92 -0.93
C LYS A 26 -2.17 5.33 -0.39
N ILE A 27 -2.27 5.40 0.93
CA ILE A 27 -3.40 5.98 1.65
C ILE A 27 -2.91 7.30 2.23
N THR A 28 -3.57 8.41 1.91
CA THR A 28 -3.23 9.74 2.45
C THR A 28 -4.41 10.27 3.25
N ASP A 29 -4.14 10.77 4.45
CA ASP A 29 -5.01 11.67 5.20
C ASP A 29 -4.56 13.10 4.91
N ASP A 30 -5.29 13.76 4.01
CA ASP A 30 -4.93 15.10 3.52
C ASP A 30 -5.11 16.18 4.61
N LYS A 31 -5.88 15.91 5.68
CA LYS A 31 -6.05 16.85 6.80
C LYS A 31 -4.85 16.86 7.74
N LEU A 32 -4.28 15.69 7.97
CA LEU A 32 -3.16 15.52 8.87
C LEU A 32 -1.80 15.61 8.16
N ASP A 33 -1.80 15.75 6.83
CA ASP A 33 -0.62 15.62 5.97
C ASP A 33 0.14 14.31 6.28
N ARG A 34 -0.63 13.22 6.41
CA ARG A 34 -0.10 11.88 6.73
C ARG A 34 -0.41 10.91 5.62
N PHE A 35 0.47 9.96 5.38
CA PHE A 35 0.26 8.86 4.47
C PHE A 35 0.86 7.56 4.97
N VAL A 36 0.33 6.47 4.45
CA VAL A 36 0.93 5.14 4.46
C VAL A 36 1.11 4.71 3.02
N GLU A 37 2.33 4.40 2.61
CA GLU A 37 2.66 3.94 1.27
C GLU A 37 3.26 2.53 1.33
N ALA A 38 2.75 1.62 0.51
CA ALA A 38 3.26 0.26 0.33
C ALA A 38 3.79 0.10 -1.08
N THR A 39 5.03 -0.37 -1.23
CA THR A 39 5.61 -0.79 -2.51
C THR A 39 5.81 -2.29 -2.54
N TYR A 40 5.26 -2.94 -3.56
CA TYR A 40 5.27 -4.38 -3.72
C TYR A 40 6.34 -4.76 -4.75
N LYS A 41 7.27 -5.64 -4.37
CA LYS A 41 8.43 -6.04 -5.18
C LYS A 41 8.58 -7.55 -5.18
N GLU A 42 9.45 -8.03 -6.07
CA GLU A 42 9.87 -9.44 -6.13
C GLU A 42 8.66 -10.38 -6.22
N PHE A 43 7.84 -10.20 -7.25
CA PHE A 43 6.69 -11.06 -7.44
C PHE A 43 7.15 -12.48 -7.83
N ILE A 44 6.77 -13.46 -7.02
CA ILE A 44 7.05 -14.89 -7.23
C ILE A 44 5.76 -15.62 -7.58
N ASP A 45 5.87 -16.72 -8.34
CA ASP A 45 4.72 -17.61 -8.56
C ASP A 45 4.47 -18.44 -7.30
N VAL A 46 3.22 -18.40 -6.83
CA VAL A 46 2.70 -19.25 -5.76
C VAL A 46 1.44 -19.93 -6.28
N SER A 47 1.60 -21.17 -6.76
CA SER A 47 0.49 -22.00 -7.26
C SER A 47 -0.32 -21.34 -8.38
N GLY A 48 0.37 -20.70 -9.34
CA GLY A 48 -0.23 -20.03 -10.50
C GLY A 48 -0.73 -18.61 -10.22
N SER A 49 -0.39 -18.03 -9.06
CA SER A 49 -0.70 -16.64 -8.71
C SER A 49 0.58 -15.90 -8.35
N LEU A 50 0.75 -14.68 -8.88
CA LEU A 50 1.92 -13.85 -8.58
C LEU A 50 1.74 -13.15 -7.23
N PHE A 51 2.65 -13.42 -6.30
CA PHE A 51 2.64 -12.87 -4.95
C PHE A 51 3.90 -12.04 -4.70
N PRO A 52 3.80 -10.81 -4.14
CA PRO A 52 4.98 -10.01 -3.82
C PRO A 52 5.70 -10.55 -2.59
N SER A 53 6.87 -11.17 -2.76
CA SER A 53 7.66 -11.69 -1.63
C SER A 53 8.33 -10.59 -0.81
N ASN A 54 8.36 -9.36 -1.33
CA ASN A 54 8.96 -8.20 -0.70
C ASN A 54 7.98 -7.03 -0.69
N LEU A 55 7.80 -6.45 0.49
CA LEU A 55 6.96 -5.27 0.71
C LEU A 55 7.78 -4.22 1.48
N VAL A 56 7.78 -2.98 0.98
CA VAL A 56 8.31 -1.82 1.70
C VAL A 56 7.16 -0.92 2.08
N LEU A 57 6.93 -0.73 3.38
CA LEU A 57 5.93 0.17 3.93
C LEU A 57 6.60 1.43 4.48
N THR A 58 6.12 2.59 4.05
CA THR A 58 6.51 3.89 4.57
C THR A 58 5.31 4.51 5.27
N ILE A 59 5.45 4.79 6.57
CA ILE A 59 4.47 5.53 7.36
C ILE A 59 5.03 6.93 7.60
N SER A 60 4.33 7.95 7.12
CA SER A 60 4.74 9.33 7.31
C SER A 60 4.59 9.76 8.77
N GLY A 61 5.47 10.65 9.20
CA GLY A 61 5.40 11.36 10.46
C GLY A 61 6.55 12.35 10.53
N ILE A 62 6.72 13.02 11.67
CA ILE A 62 7.88 13.90 11.91
C ILE A 62 9.20 13.12 11.71
N THR A 63 9.19 11.86 12.15
CA THR A 63 10.21 10.87 11.80
C THR A 63 9.53 9.73 11.04
N PRO A 64 9.72 9.65 9.71
CA PRO A 64 9.12 8.58 8.92
C PRO A 64 9.59 7.21 9.38
N THR A 65 8.65 6.27 9.45
CA THR A 65 8.97 4.86 9.75
C THR A 65 8.95 4.07 8.46
N ILE A 66 10.03 3.31 8.22
CA ILE A 66 10.16 2.43 7.05
C ILE A 66 10.25 1.00 7.54
N MET A 67 9.34 0.15 7.08
CA MET A 67 9.31 -1.28 7.39
C MET A 67 9.53 -2.09 6.12
N LYS A 68 10.46 -3.03 6.17
CA LYS A 68 10.69 -4.00 5.10
C LYS A 68 10.19 -5.36 5.55
N ILE A 69 9.24 -5.92 4.81
CA ILE A 69 8.65 -7.23 5.05
C ILE A 69 9.13 -8.15 3.94
N ASN A 70 9.78 -9.25 4.33
CA ASN A 70 10.18 -10.32 3.43
C ASN A 70 9.50 -11.61 3.89
N TYR A 71 8.84 -12.30 2.98
CA TYR A 71 8.21 -13.58 3.29
C TYR A 71 9.23 -14.71 3.06
N SER A 72 9.57 -15.46 4.11
CA SER A 72 10.50 -16.59 4.02
C SER A 72 9.89 -17.83 3.38
N LYS A 73 8.57 -17.97 3.48
CA LYS A 73 7.78 -19.03 2.86
C LYS A 73 6.37 -18.50 2.60
N VAL A 74 5.86 -18.74 1.40
CA VAL A 74 4.49 -18.43 1.01
C VAL A 74 3.87 -19.73 0.50
N THR A 75 2.73 -20.10 1.08
CA THR A 75 1.96 -21.29 0.69
C THR A 75 0.52 -20.88 0.45
N ARG A 76 -0.16 -21.65 -0.41
CA ARG A 76 -1.59 -21.51 -0.65
C ARG A 76 -2.38 -22.38 0.31
#